data_AF-A0A3B3BIG9-F1
#
_entry.id   AF-A0A3B3BIG9-F1
#
_cell.length_a   1.000
_cell.length_b   1.000
_cell.length_c   1.000
_cell.angle_alpha   90.00
_cell.angle_beta   90.00
_cell.angle_gamma   90.00
#
_symmetry.space_group_name_H-M   'P 1'
#
loop_
_entity.id
_entity.type
_entity.pdbx_description
1 polymer ?
#
loop_
_entity_poly.entity_id
_entity_poly.type
_entity_poly.pdbx_seq_one_letter_code
_entity_poly.pdbx_strand_id
1 'polypeptide(L)'
;MNYKNFQNVFVFFGNIVRRLHIKGSGLDSFVQTTVSLCLEVWLFILCSFVSFITGKKTLWRPCTSTTMIKLVCIAMVAGLVFDLVEPMEKNQMNSLSPRFSKRPPRPAGREPELEVYSSVPIQCWTEWFNRDNPSRGGDRETLSRLRRLYPGKICLNPAGIEATTLSGTPADKTEDKIFKSDTTTGFICRNRDQKHGQCNDYRVRFSCPPPYCSKKVCWTKWFDRDNPSGTGDWETLSSLRRENQGKICESPWFIEVVTKDYPHTPAIQTGENFYMFSPTQGFVCRQKDQSSKTCLDYKVRFGCPCTE
;
A
#
# COMPACT_ATOMS: atom_id res chain seq x y z
N MET A 1 18.28 -26.72 22.71
CA MET A 1 16.92 -26.48 22.16
C MET A 1 17.09 -25.66 20.89
N ASN A 2 16.65 -26.14 19.71
CA ASN A 2 16.91 -25.46 18.43
C ASN A 2 16.05 -24.20 18.23
N TYR A 3 16.62 -23.17 17.58
CA TYR A 3 16.09 -21.81 17.40
C TYR A 3 14.64 -21.77 16.87
N LYS A 4 14.23 -22.74 16.04
CA LYS A 4 12.86 -22.86 15.51
C LYS A 4 11.81 -23.23 16.57
N ASN A 5 12.15 -24.02 17.58
CA ASN A 5 11.22 -24.32 18.68
C ASN A 5 11.03 -23.12 19.62
N PHE A 6 12.02 -22.22 19.68
CA PHE A 6 11.95 -21.01 20.51
C PHE A 6 11.04 -19.94 19.90
N GLN A 7 11.05 -19.77 18.56
CA GLN A 7 10.14 -18.85 17.88
C GLN A 7 8.66 -19.28 18.00
N ASN A 8 8.39 -20.59 17.97
CA ASN A 8 7.03 -21.10 18.15
C ASN A 8 6.48 -20.86 19.56
N VAL A 9 7.32 -20.95 20.60
CA VAL A 9 6.95 -20.59 21.98
C VAL A 9 6.67 -19.08 22.07
N PHE A 10 7.50 -18.24 21.42
CA PHE A 10 7.32 -16.78 21.39
C PHE A 10 6.00 -16.34 20.75
N VAL A 11 5.61 -16.97 19.63
CA VAL A 11 4.35 -16.68 18.92
C VAL A 11 3.14 -17.20 19.70
N PHE A 12 3.24 -18.37 20.35
CA PHE A 12 2.16 -18.94 21.15
C PHE A 12 1.82 -18.08 22.37
N PHE A 13 2.83 -17.62 23.12
CA PHE A 13 2.61 -16.79 24.32
C PHE A 13 2.29 -15.32 23.98
N GLY A 14 2.84 -14.76 22.89
CA GLY A 14 2.46 -13.43 22.41
C GLY A 14 0.98 -13.31 22.04
N ASN A 15 0.38 -14.40 21.53
CA ASN A 15 -1.04 -14.47 21.22
C ASN A 15 -1.93 -14.61 22.48
N ILE A 16 -1.43 -15.22 23.56
CA ILE A 16 -2.13 -15.30 24.85
C ILE A 16 -2.20 -13.91 25.50
N VAL A 17 -1.08 -13.17 25.52
CA VAL A 17 -1.01 -11.81 26.09
C VAL A 17 -1.91 -10.83 25.31
N ARG A 18 -1.96 -10.92 23.97
CA ARG A 18 -2.91 -10.12 23.16
C ARG A 18 -4.37 -10.47 23.44
N ARG A 19 -4.72 -11.75 23.65
CA ARG A 19 -6.11 -12.15 23.98
C ARG A 19 -6.54 -11.72 25.38
N LEU A 20 -5.62 -11.63 26.34
CA LEU A 20 -5.90 -11.12 27.68
C LEU A 20 -6.06 -9.59 27.71
N HIS A 21 -5.41 -8.86 26.80
CA HIS A 21 -5.53 -7.40 26.71
C HIS A 21 -6.81 -6.91 25.98
N ILE A 22 -7.46 -7.77 25.18
CA ILE A 22 -8.66 -7.41 24.39
C ILE A 22 -9.98 -7.63 25.15
N LYS A 23 -9.97 -8.36 26.28
CA LYS A 23 -11.15 -8.56 27.14
C LYS A 23 -10.84 -8.13 28.58
N GLY A 24 -11.19 -6.90 28.93
CA GLY A 24 -11.31 -6.51 30.34
C GLY A 24 -10.79 -5.12 30.67
N SER A 25 -11.60 -4.09 30.42
CA SER A 25 -11.62 -2.90 31.27
C SER A 25 -12.13 -3.31 32.66
N GLY A 26 -11.22 -3.39 33.63
CA GLY A 26 -11.48 -3.75 35.03
C GLY A 26 -10.86 -5.09 35.41
N LEU A 27 -9.65 -5.07 35.98
CA LEU A 27 -8.92 -6.27 36.38
C LEU A 27 -8.48 -6.18 37.85
N ASP A 28 -8.83 -7.24 38.58
CA ASP A 28 -8.69 -7.50 40.01
C ASP A 28 -7.22 -7.76 40.43
N SER A 29 -6.88 -7.56 41.71
CA SER A 29 -5.49 -7.52 42.21
C SER A 29 -4.71 -8.82 41.99
N PHE A 30 -5.41 -9.93 41.75
CA PHE A 30 -4.84 -11.26 41.50
C PHE A 30 -4.14 -11.38 40.13
N VAL A 31 -4.55 -10.59 39.12
CA VAL A 31 -3.93 -10.62 37.78
C VAL A 31 -2.65 -9.77 37.73
N GLN A 32 -2.55 -8.73 38.55
CA GLN A 32 -1.30 -7.96 38.67
C GLN A 32 -0.17 -8.79 39.28
N THR A 33 -0.45 -9.63 40.28
CA THR A 33 0.58 -10.46 40.92
C THR A 33 1.13 -11.53 39.98
N THR A 34 0.27 -12.14 39.16
CA THR A 34 0.68 -13.15 38.17
C THR A 34 1.48 -12.56 37.00
N VAL A 35 1.15 -11.36 36.53
CA VAL A 35 1.94 -10.64 35.52
C VAL A 35 3.31 -10.22 36.07
N SER A 36 3.38 -9.79 37.34
CA SER A 36 4.64 -9.39 37.99
C SER A 36 5.59 -10.57 38.19
N LEU A 37 5.07 -11.74 38.62
CA LEU A 37 5.84 -12.98 38.73
C LEU A 37 6.37 -13.45 37.37
N CYS A 38 5.58 -13.31 36.30
CA CYS A 38 6.04 -13.65 34.95
C CYS A 38 7.19 -12.76 34.46
N LEU A 39 7.22 -11.48 34.83
CA LEU A 39 8.27 -10.53 34.46
C LEU A 39 9.59 -10.79 35.19
N GLU A 40 9.53 -11.15 36.48
CA GLU A 40 10.73 -11.50 37.26
C GLU A 40 11.40 -12.78 36.76
N VAL A 41 10.61 -13.79 36.39
CA VAL A 41 11.12 -15.03 35.77
C VAL A 41 11.74 -14.74 34.39
N TRP A 42 11.15 -13.82 33.62
CA TRP A 42 11.66 -13.41 32.31
C TRP A 42 13.03 -12.71 32.42
N LEU A 43 13.17 -11.79 33.38
CA LEU A 43 14.43 -11.09 33.67
C LEU A 43 15.53 -12.05 34.11
N PHE A 44 15.19 -13.07 34.91
CA PHE A 44 16.13 -14.13 35.29
C PHE A 44 16.65 -14.92 34.09
N ILE A 45 15.75 -15.36 33.19
CA ILE A 45 16.12 -16.16 32.01
C ILE A 45 17.01 -15.35 31.06
N LEU A 46 16.67 -14.07 30.81
CA LEU A 46 17.47 -13.17 29.99
C LEU A 46 18.86 -12.94 30.57
N CYS A 47 18.97 -12.73 31.89
CA CYS A 47 20.24 -12.45 32.55
C CYS A 47 21.16 -13.68 32.62
N SER A 48 20.59 -14.89 32.80
CA SER A 48 21.33 -16.14 32.69
C SER A 48 21.82 -16.40 31.27
N PHE A 49 21.03 -16.04 30.25
CA PHE A 49 21.41 -16.18 28.85
C PHE A 49 22.53 -15.22 28.45
N VAL A 50 22.48 -13.95 28.91
CA VAL A 50 23.58 -12.98 28.70
C VAL A 50 24.85 -13.41 29.41
N SER A 51 24.75 -13.97 30.62
CA SER A 51 25.92 -14.50 31.35
C SER A 51 26.54 -15.72 30.66
N PHE A 52 25.71 -16.56 30.02
CA PHE A 52 26.16 -17.70 29.21
C PHE A 52 26.88 -17.25 27.93
N ILE A 53 26.36 -16.24 27.24
CA ILE A 53 26.96 -15.72 26.00
C ILE A 53 28.26 -14.96 26.27
N THR A 54 28.33 -14.20 27.36
CA THR A 54 29.49 -13.33 27.67
C THR A 54 30.57 -14.02 28.51
N GLY A 55 30.30 -15.24 29.01
CA GLY A 55 31.26 -16.05 29.78
C GLY A 55 31.62 -15.49 31.16
N LYS A 56 30.99 -14.40 31.62
CA LYS A 56 31.28 -13.75 32.90
C LYS A 56 30.28 -14.19 33.97
N LYS A 57 30.76 -14.86 35.03
CA LYS A 57 29.96 -15.11 36.25
C LYS A 57 29.81 -13.79 37.02
N THR A 58 28.65 -13.14 36.94
CA THR A 58 28.37 -11.93 37.72
C THR A 58 27.83 -12.31 39.11
N LEU A 59 28.52 -11.85 40.15
CA LEU A 59 28.16 -12.04 41.55
C LEU A 59 27.08 -11.02 41.93
N TRP A 60 25.87 -11.48 42.27
CA TRP A 60 24.76 -10.61 42.64
C TRP A 60 24.90 -10.07 44.07
N ARG A 61 24.62 -8.76 44.25
CA ARG A 61 24.08 -8.22 45.50
C ARG A 61 22.76 -7.48 45.18
N PRO A 62 21.68 -7.70 45.93
CA PRO A 62 20.38 -7.13 45.62
C PRO A 62 20.38 -5.62 45.94
N CYS A 63 20.12 -4.78 44.93
CA CYS A 63 19.87 -3.35 45.10
C CYS A 63 18.36 -3.10 45.21
N THR A 64 17.88 -2.76 46.41
CA THR A 64 16.48 -2.51 46.73
C THR A 64 16.08 -1.03 46.56
N SER A 65 16.37 -0.43 45.40
CA SER A 65 15.91 0.94 45.12
C SER A 65 15.58 1.19 43.65
N THR A 66 14.30 1.47 43.39
CA THR A 66 13.64 1.59 42.07
C THR A 66 14.16 2.75 41.20
N THR A 67 14.95 3.67 41.75
CA THR A 67 15.42 4.86 41.03
C THR A 67 16.65 4.57 40.16
N MET A 68 17.46 3.56 40.49
CA MET A 68 18.67 3.19 39.74
C MET A 68 18.39 2.35 38.47
N ILE A 69 17.22 1.69 38.40
CA ILE A 69 16.82 0.86 37.26
C ILE A 69 16.55 1.74 36.01
N LYS A 70 16.01 2.95 36.19
CA LYS A 70 15.70 3.85 35.07
C LYS A 70 16.95 4.44 34.40
N LEU A 71 18.02 4.69 35.16
CA LEU A 71 19.26 5.27 34.64
C LEU A 71 20.13 4.23 33.91
N VAL A 72 20.16 2.97 34.36
CA VAL A 72 20.94 1.91 33.72
C VAL A 72 20.32 1.47 32.38
N CYS A 73 18.99 1.47 32.25
CA CYS A 73 18.32 1.16 30.98
C CYS A 73 18.55 2.24 29.90
N ILE A 74 18.66 3.52 30.26
CA ILE A 74 18.92 4.60 29.30
C ILE A 74 20.37 4.54 28.78
N ALA A 75 21.33 4.18 29.64
CA ALA A 75 22.74 4.05 29.26
C ALA A 75 23.00 2.86 28.31
N MET A 76 22.29 1.73 28.46
CA MET A 76 22.45 0.58 27.56
C MET A 76 21.82 0.78 26.18
N VAL A 77 20.74 1.58 26.07
CA VAL A 77 20.13 1.90 24.77
C VAL A 77 20.96 2.91 23.99
N ALA A 78 21.65 3.84 24.68
CA ALA A 78 22.55 4.79 24.04
C ALA A 78 23.88 4.15 23.57
N GLY A 79 24.37 3.11 24.26
CA GLY A 79 25.60 2.40 23.89
C GLY A 79 25.45 1.44 22.71
N LEU A 80 24.25 0.94 22.41
CA LEU A 80 24.01 0.00 21.30
C LEU A 80 23.82 0.66 19.93
N VAL A 81 23.84 2.00 19.86
CA VAL A 81 23.63 2.74 18.59
C VAL A 81 24.96 3.21 17.96
N PHE A 82 26.10 3.08 18.65
CA PHE A 82 27.39 3.61 18.16
C PHE A 82 28.40 2.56 17.64
N ASP A 83 28.07 1.26 17.63
CA ASP A 83 29.01 0.19 17.19
C ASP A 83 28.62 -0.51 15.85
N LEU A 84 27.86 0.14 14.95
CA LEU A 84 27.52 -0.42 13.62
C LEU A 84 28.27 0.22 12.44
N VAL A 85 29.42 0.85 12.67
CA VAL A 85 30.30 1.28 11.58
C VAL A 85 31.68 0.65 11.75
N GLU A 86 31.92 -0.44 11.02
CA GLU A 86 33.28 -0.89 10.73
C GLU A 86 33.49 -1.07 9.21
N PRO A 87 34.73 -0.87 8.73
CA PRO A 87 35.01 -0.50 7.34
C PRO A 87 35.22 -1.73 6.44
N MET A 88 34.97 -1.53 5.14
CA MET A 88 35.20 -2.55 4.10
C MET A 88 36.69 -2.80 3.90
N GLU A 89 37.15 -4.01 4.25
CA GLU A 89 38.48 -4.49 3.93
C GLU A 89 38.49 -5.33 2.64
N LYS A 90 39.52 -5.07 1.83
CA LYS A 90 39.76 -5.54 0.46
C LYS A 90 40.60 -6.81 0.56
N ASN A 91 40.26 -7.90 -0.16
CA ASN A 91 41.25 -8.93 -0.48
C ASN A 91 40.97 -9.66 -1.80
N GLN A 92 42.05 -9.74 -2.58
CA GLN A 92 42.25 -10.54 -3.78
C GLN A 92 42.34 -12.03 -3.42
N MET A 93 41.95 -12.92 -4.33
CA MET A 93 42.79 -14.06 -4.71
C MET A 93 42.30 -14.79 -5.98
N ASN A 94 43.20 -14.80 -6.96
CA ASN A 94 43.65 -15.92 -7.78
C ASN A 94 42.66 -16.81 -8.55
N SER A 95 42.63 -16.59 -9.86
CA SER A 95 43.23 -17.50 -10.87
C SER A 95 43.27 -18.99 -10.52
N LEU A 96 42.27 -19.75 -10.97
CA LEU A 96 42.39 -21.16 -11.34
C LEU A 96 41.46 -21.42 -12.54
N SER A 97 42.04 -21.91 -13.63
CA SER A 97 41.35 -22.29 -14.86
C SER A 97 40.75 -23.69 -14.73
N PRO A 98 39.66 -23.97 -15.47
CA PRO A 98 39.63 -25.24 -16.20
C PRO A 98 39.11 -25.05 -17.63
N ARG A 99 39.93 -25.53 -18.56
CA ARG A 99 39.58 -25.76 -19.96
C ARG A 99 38.78 -27.07 -20.01
N PHE A 100 37.52 -27.10 -20.48
CA PHE A 100 36.99 -28.19 -21.31
C PHE A 100 35.58 -27.92 -21.88
N SER A 101 35.47 -28.22 -23.17
CA SER A 101 34.31 -28.65 -23.96
C SER A 101 33.14 -27.69 -24.29
N LYS A 102 33.04 -27.46 -25.60
CA LYS A 102 31.94 -26.81 -26.32
C LYS A 102 30.69 -27.71 -26.35
N ARG A 103 29.55 -27.21 -25.87
CA ARG A 103 28.22 -27.37 -26.49
C ARG A 103 27.37 -26.14 -26.16
N PRO A 104 26.65 -25.55 -27.13
CA PRO A 104 25.76 -24.44 -26.85
C PRO A 104 24.52 -24.93 -26.07
N PRO A 105 24.15 -24.29 -24.94
CA PRO A 105 22.87 -24.55 -24.32
C PRO A 105 21.74 -24.03 -25.22
N ARG A 106 20.75 -24.89 -25.42
CA ARG A 106 19.45 -24.57 -26.01
C ARG A 106 18.83 -23.40 -25.21
N PRO A 107 18.31 -22.32 -25.83
CA PRO A 107 17.70 -21.25 -25.07
C PRO A 107 16.40 -21.77 -24.44
N ALA A 108 16.49 -22.09 -23.15
CA ALA A 108 15.34 -22.20 -22.27
C ALA A 108 14.74 -20.79 -22.19
N GLY A 109 13.57 -20.61 -22.82
CA GLY A 109 12.77 -19.42 -22.64
C GLY A 109 12.56 -19.20 -21.16
N ARG A 110 13.01 -18.05 -20.68
CA ARG A 110 12.69 -17.55 -19.35
C ARG A 110 11.17 -17.46 -19.22
N GLU A 111 10.63 -18.27 -18.33
CA GLU A 111 9.40 -17.96 -17.63
C GLU A 111 9.57 -16.55 -17.02
N PRO A 112 8.72 -15.57 -17.36
CA PRO A 112 8.80 -14.28 -16.70
C PRO A 112 8.43 -14.51 -15.23
N GLU A 113 9.44 -14.42 -14.38
CA GLU A 113 9.34 -14.30 -12.93
C GLU A 113 8.30 -13.22 -12.62
N LEU A 114 7.13 -13.67 -12.18
CA LEU A 114 5.98 -12.85 -11.86
C LEU A 114 6.16 -12.20 -10.48
N GLU A 115 7.28 -11.50 -10.28
CA GLU A 115 7.61 -10.82 -9.01
C GLU A 115 8.07 -9.37 -9.21
N VAL A 116 7.36 -8.58 -10.02
CA VAL A 116 7.39 -7.10 -9.90
C VAL A 116 6.05 -6.52 -10.30
N TYR A 117 5.02 -6.69 -9.49
CA TYR A 117 3.87 -5.78 -9.52
C TYR A 117 3.26 -5.69 -8.13
N SER A 118 3.48 -4.55 -7.47
CA SER A 118 2.63 -3.95 -6.43
C SER A 118 3.47 -3.33 -5.30
N SER A 119 4.08 -2.17 -5.58
CA SER A 119 4.43 -1.19 -4.53
C SER A 119 4.71 0.22 -5.05
N VAL A 120 4.54 0.50 -6.35
CA VAL A 120 4.38 1.89 -6.79
C VAL A 120 2.94 2.28 -6.44
N PRO A 121 2.70 3.18 -5.46
CA PRO A 121 1.36 3.66 -5.22
C PRO A 121 0.84 4.26 -6.52
N ILE A 122 -0.24 3.69 -7.06
CA ILE A 122 -0.89 4.20 -8.26
C ILE A 122 -1.20 5.67 -8.00
N GLN A 123 -0.59 6.57 -8.76
CA GLN A 123 -0.83 8.00 -8.62
C GLN A 123 -1.76 8.48 -9.73
N CYS A 124 -2.67 9.37 -9.35
CA CYS A 124 -3.54 10.08 -10.26
C CYS A 124 -3.56 11.58 -9.92
N TRP A 125 -4.01 12.37 -10.88
CA TRP A 125 -4.18 13.80 -10.71
C TRP A 125 -5.55 14.13 -10.12
N THR A 126 -5.58 14.97 -9.10
CA THR A 126 -6.82 15.53 -8.57
C THR A 126 -7.56 16.37 -9.64
N GLU A 127 -8.77 16.81 -9.30
CA GLU A 127 -9.40 17.95 -9.97
C GLU A 127 -8.50 19.21 -9.92
N TRP A 128 -8.77 20.17 -10.82
CA TRP A 128 -8.08 21.45 -10.84
C TRP A 128 -8.65 22.38 -9.75
N PHE A 129 -7.76 23.08 -9.06
CA PHE A 129 -8.10 24.09 -8.06
C PHE A 129 -7.59 25.46 -8.50
N ASN A 130 -8.47 26.45 -8.48
CA ASN A 130 -8.15 27.87 -8.56
C ASN A 130 -8.86 28.57 -7.40
N ARG A 131 -8.13 29.36 -6.63
CA ARG A 131 -8.60 30.02 -5.42
C ARG A 131 -8.24 31.51 -5.38
N ASP A 132 -7.14 31.91 -5.98
CA ASP A 132 -6.66 33.29 -6.01
C ASP A 132 -6.64 33.82 -7.44
N ASN A 133 -6.82 35.12 -7.58
CA ASN A 133 -6.66 35.81 -8.86
C ASN A 133 -5.42 36.69 -8.76
N PRO A 134 -4.78 37.08 -9.87
CA PRO A 134 -3.52 37.84 -9.84
C PRO A 134 -3.62 39.28 -9.30
N SER A 135 -4.80 39.74 -8.87
CA SER A 135 -5.02 41.06 -8.29
C SER A 135 -4.49 41.11 -6.84
N ARG A 136 -3.68 42.12 -6.50
CA ARG A 136 -3.13 42.40 -5.14
C ARG A 136 -1.89 41.58 -4.70
N GLY A 137 -1.03 41.20 -5.65
CA GLY A 137 0.33 40.75 -5.32
C GLY A 137 0.83 39.53 -6.11
N GLY A 138 0.04 39.05 -7.07
CA GLY A 138 0.28 37.83 -7.82
C GLY A 138 -0.75 36.76 -7.50
N ASP A 139 -0.58 35.62 -8.15
CA ASP A 139 -1.48 34.49 -8.02
C ASP A 139 -0.89 33.41 -7.09
N ARG A 140 -1.69 32.89 -6.16
CA ARG A 140 -1.24 32.08 -5.03
C ARG A 140 -2.18 30.91 -4.71
N GLU A 141 -1.89 29.81 -5.37
CA GLU A 141 -2.50 28.50 -5.13
C GLU A 141 -1.72 27.69 -4.08
N THR A 142 -1.71 28.20 -2.84
CA THR A 142 -0.96 27.53 -1.75
C THR A 142 -1.68 26.29 -1.22
N LEU A 143 -0.93 25.20 -1.04
CA LEU A 143 -1.48 23.90 -0.65
C LEU A 143 -2.23 23.95 0.69
N SER A 144 -1.70 24.68 1.67
CA SER A 144 -2.34 24.83 2.99
C SER A 144 -3.70 25.53 2.90
N ARG A 145 -3.83 26.53 2.02
CA ARG A 145 -5.08 27.25 1.82
C ARG A 145 -6.08 26.43 1.02
N LEU A 146 -5.62 25.71 0.00
CA LEU A 146 -6.42 24.80 -0.80
C LEU A 146 -7.01 23.67 0.06
N ARG A 147 -6.21 23.01 0.91
CA ARG A 147 -6.71 21.97 1.82
C ARG A 147 -7.78 22.45 2.79
N ARG A 148 -7.69 23.71 3.23
CA ARG A 148 -8.70 24.32 4.12
C ARG A 148 -10.03 24.58 3.40
N LEU A 149 -9.97 24.96 2.12
CA LEU A 149 -11.17 25.23 1.30
C LEU A 149 -11.80 23.95 0.75
N TYR A 150 -10.98 22.95 0.43
CA TYR A 150 -11.39 21.67 -0.16
C TYR A 150 -11.00 20.51 0.77
N PRO A 151 -11.65 20.37 1.95
CA PRO A 151 -11.30 19.36 2.93
C PRO A 151 -11.43 17.95 2.34
N GLY A 152 -10.38 17.14 2.51
CA GLY A 152 -10.35 15.75 2.04
C GLY A 152 -10.17 15.56 0.53
N LYS A 153 -10.02 16.64 -0.27
CA LYS A 153 -9.82 16.53 -1.73
C LYS A 153 -8.35 16.40 -2.15
N ILE A 154 -7.41 16.80 -1.30
CA ILE A 154 -5.98 16.75 -1.59
C ILE A 154 -5.29 15.92 -0.51
N CYS A 155 -4.52 14.90 -0.93
CA CYS A 155 -3.77 14.03 -0.03
C CYS A 155 -2.75 14.79 0.80
N LEU A 156 -2.37 14.24 1.96
CA LEU A 156 -1.39 14.86 2.87
C LEU A 156 0.02 15.00 2.27
N ASN A 157 0.42 14.06 1.41
CA ASN A 157 1.73 14.04 0.76
C ASN A 157 1.55 13.87 -0.75
N PRO A 158 1.31 14.95 -1.51
CA PRO A 158 1.29 14.89 -2.97
C PRO A 158 2.68 14.55 -3.50
N ALA A 159 2.76 13.72 -4.53
CA ALA A 159 4.05 13.44 -5.17
C ALA A 159 4.34 14.33 -6.38
N GLY A 160 3.36 15.12 -6.82
CA GLY A 160 3.50 16.03 -7.95
C GLY A 160 2.54 17.21 -7.85
N ILE A 161 2.89 18.29 -8.52
CA ILE A 161 2.05 19.46 -8.74
C ILE A 161 2.13 19.84 -10.21
N GLU A 162 0.99 20.16 -10.78
CA GLU A 162 0.90 20.78 -12.10
C GLU A 162 0.21 22.13 -11.96
N ALA A 163 0.69 23.12 -12.71
CA ALA A 163 0.12 24.46 -12.77
C ALA A 163 -0.07 24.87 -14.24
N THR A 164 -1.26 25.35 -14.56
CA THR A 164 -1.60 25.86 -15.90
C THR A 164 -2.35 27.18 -15.77
N THR A 165 -2.27 28.05 -16.77
CA THR A 165 -3.20 29.16 -16.89
C THR A 165 -4.63 28.64 -17.03
N LEU A 166 -5.64 29.49 -16.88
CA LEU A 166 -7.02 29.08 -17.10
C LEU A 166 -7.31 28.61 -18.54
N SER A 167 -6.53 29.10 -19.51
CA SER A 167 -6.55 28.64 -20.90
C SER A 167 -5.81 27.30 -21.13
N GLY A 168 -5.15 26.74 -20.11
CA GLY A 168 -4.47 25.46 -20.16
C GLY A 168 -3.00 25.52 -20.55
N THR A 169 -2.39 26.71 -20.65
CA THR A 169 -0.96 26.85 -20.92
C THR A 169 -0.16 26.45 -19.69
N PRO A 170 0.77 25.48 -19.77
CA PRO A 170 1.66 25.11 -18.66
C PRO A 170 2.47 26.30 -18.15
N ALA A 171 2.65 26.41 -16.84
CA ALA A 171 3.32 27.56 -16.24
C ALA A 171 4.78 27.75 -16.71
N ASP A 172 5.50 26.66 -16.99
CA ASP A 172 6.86 26.68 -17.56
C ASP A 172 6.91 27.16 -19.02
N LYS A 173 5.78 27.14 -19.72
CA LYS A 173 5.62 27.67 -21.09
C LYS A 173 5.08 29.09 -21.12
N THR A 174 4.82 29.69 -19.96
CA THR A 174 4.50 31.12 -19.86
C THR A 174 5.77 31.93 -19.73
N GLU A 175 5.68 33.25 -19.92
CA GLU A 175 6.79 34.19 -19.69
C GLU A 175 6.91 34.62 -18.22
N ASP A 176 6.05 34.09 -17.33
CA ASP A 176 6.02 34.47 -15.93
C ASP A 176 7.16 33.82 -15.15
N LYS A 177 7.79 34.62 -14.29
CA LYS A 177 8.75 34.15 -13.30
C LYS A 177 8.02 33.53 -12.11
N ILE A 178 7.96 32.20 -12.08
CA ILE A 178 7.32 31.44 -11.00
C ILE A 178 8.21 31.45 -9.75
N PHE A 179 7.66 31.86 -8.61
CA PHE A 179 8.41 31.91 -7.36
C PHE A 179 8.50 30.54 -6.67
N LYS A 180 7.38 29.80 -6.64
CA LYS A 180 7.30 28.45 -6.09
C LYS A 180 6.33 27.61 -6.90
N SER A 181 6.67 26.34 -7.12
CA SER A 181 5.81 25.31 -7.69
C SER A 181 6.30 23.97 -7.17
N ASP A 182 5.85 23.60 -5.97
CA ASP A 182 6.28 22.37 -5.29
C ASP A 182 5.14 21.76 -4.46
N THR A 183 5.28 20.50 -4.08
CA THR A 183 4.23 19.73 -3.40
C THR A 183 4.07 20.05 -1.91
N THR A 184 4.89 20.94 -1.36
CA THR A 184 4.82 21.34 0.05
C THR A 184 4.19 22.72 0.21
N THR A 185 4.55 23.65 -0.67
CA THR A 185 4.08 25.04 -0.67
C THR A 185 2.82 25.21 -1.53
N GLY A 186 2.74 24.50 -2.65
CA GLY A 186 1.79 24.76 -3.73
C GLY A 186 2.43 25.59 -4.84
N PHE A 187 1.64 26.48 -5.44
CA PHE A 187 2.10 27.37 -6.51
C PHE A 187 1.99 28.84 -6.12
N ILE A 188 3.02 29.62 -6.44
CA ILE A 188 3.08 31.06 -6.17
C ILE A 188 3.74 31.75 -7.35
N CYS A 189 2.98 32.61 -8.00
CA CYS A 189 3.48 33.68 -8.85
C CYS A 189 3.36 35.01 -8.11
N ARG A 190 4.37 35.89 -8.20
CA ARG A 190 4.32 37.22 -7.56
C ARG A 190 4.40 38.29 -8.62
N ASN A 191 3.48 39.25 -8.59
CA ASN A 191 3.45 40.37 -9.54
C ASN A 191 4.77 41.15 -9.58
N ARG A 192 5.41 41.32 -8.42
CA ARG A 192 6.70 42.04 -8.29
C ARG A 192 7.87 41.36 -9.00
N ASP A 193 7.75 40.07 -9.32
CA ASP A 193 8.79 39.32 -10.03
C ASP A 193 8.59 39.37 -11.55
N GLN A 194 7.44 39.91 -12.02
CA GLN A 194 7.07 39.93 -13.44
C GLN A 194 7.51 41.20 -14.12
N LYS A 195 8.04 41.07 -15.35
CA LYS A 195 8.45 42.21 -16.19
C LYS A 195 7.27 43.13 -16.51
N HIS A 196 6.09 42.55 -16.74
CA HIS A 196 4.86 43.28 -17.03
C HIS A 196 4.05 43.64 -15.77
N GLY A 197 4.60 43.37 -14.58
CA GLY A 197 4.00 43.75 -13.29
C GLY A 197 2.77 42.92 -12.88
N GLN A 198 2.39 41.91 -13.65
CA GLN A 198 1.24 41.06 -13.35
C GLN A 198 1.49 39.62 -13.76
N CYS A 199 1.13 38.69 -12.88
CA CYS A 199 1.06 37.26 -13.19
C CYS A 199 -0.17 36.93 -14.02
N ASN A 200 -0.09 35.88 -14.83
CA ASN A 200 -1.26 35.17 -15.32
C ASN A 200 -2.06 34.56 -14.16
N ASP A 201 -3.30 34.20 -14.46
CA ASP A 201 -4.22 33.51 -13.56
C ASP A 201 -4.04 32.00 -13.75
N TYR A 202 -3.58 31.31 -12.70
CA TYR A 202 -3.26 29.90 -12.72
C TYR A 202 -4.25 29.06 -11.89
N ARG A 203 -4.33 27.81 -12.29
CA ARG A 203 -4.96 26.73 -11.54
C ARG A 203 -3.94 25.62 -11.34
N VAL A 204 -4.05 24.91 -10.22
CA VAL A 204 -3.18 23.79 -9.88
C VAL A 204 -3.92 22.48 -9.68
N ARG A 205 -3.23 21.37 -9.89
CA ARG A 205 -3.68 20.05 -9.44
C ARG A 205 -2.52 19.27 -8.86
N PHE A 206 -2.84 18.27 -8.04
CA PHE A 206 -1.86 17.52 -7.27
C PHE A 206 -1.90 16.04 -7.67
N SER A 207 -0.73 15.42 -7.74
CA SER A 207 -0.61 13.98 -7.93
C SER A 207 -0.72 13.33 -6.56
N CYS A 208 -1.79 12.57 -6.38
CA CYS A 208 -2.12 11.88 -5.14
C CYS A 208 -2.36 10.40 -5.44
N PRO A 209 -2.37 9.52 -4.43
CA PRO A 209 -2.94 8.19 -4.59
C PRO A 209 -4.49 8.24 -4.58
N PRO A 210 -5.18 7.22 -5.08
CA PRO A 210 -6.55 6.94 -4.69
C PRO A 210 -6.74 7.06 -3.16
N PRO A 211 -7.87 7.58 -2.68
CA PRO A 211 -9.08 7.98 -3.42
C PRO A 211 -9.14 9.46 -3.81
N TYR A 212 -8.08 10.25 -3.59
CA TYR A 212 -8.12 11.72 -3.74
C TYR A 212 -8.29 12.19 -5.19
N CYS A 213 -7.81 11.39 -6.12
CA CYS A 213 -7.75 11.70 -7.55
C CYS A 213 -8.46 10.66 -8.42
N SER A 214 -8.99 9.62 -7.80
CA SER A 214 -9.85 8.65 -8.48
C SER A 214 -11.23 9.28 -8.56
N LYS A 215 -11.86 9.30 -9.74
CA LYS A 215 -13.32 9.51 -9.74
C LYS A 215 -13.90 8.40 -8.86
N LYS A 216 -14.85 8.76 -7.99
CA LYS A 216 -15.50 7.77 -7.12
C LYS A 216 -15.99 6.61 -7.98
N VAL A 217 -15.73 5.39 -7.52
CA VAL A 217 -16.22 4.18 -8.18
C VAL A 217 -17.61 3.90 -7.65
N CYS A 218 -18.60 3.93 -8.53
CA CYS A 218 -19.95 3.51 -8.25
C CYS A 218 -20.13 2.10 -8.82
N TRP A 219 -20.40 1.14 -7.94
CA TRP A 219 -20.68 -0.23 -8.33
C TRP A 219 -22.10 -0.37 -8.84
N THR A 220 -22.27 -1.07 -9.95
CA THR A 220 -23.60 -1.50 -10.41
C THR A 220 -24.21 -2.49 -9.41
N LYS A 221 -25.50 -2.79 -9.59
CA LYS A 221 -26.06 -4.04 -9.06
C LYS A 221 -25.31 -5.25 -9.63
N TRP A 222 -25.49 -6.41 -8.99
CA TRP A 222 -25.07 -7.68 -9.56
C TRP A 222 -25.95 -8.05 -10.76
N PHE A 223 -25.32 -8.65 -11.76
CA PHE A 223 -25.93 -9.21 -12.96
C PHE A 223 -25.55 -10.69 -13.07
N ASP A 224 -26.52 -11.49 -13.48
CA ASP A 224 -26.50 -12.94 -13.58
C ASP A 224 -27.51 -13.24 -14.68
N ARG A 225 -27.01 -13.37 -15.90
CA ARG A 225 -27.78 -13.42 -17.13
C ARG A 225 -27.74 -14.81 -17.74
N ASP A 226 -26.68 -15.57 -17.50
CA ASP A 226 -26.48 -16.92 -17.96
C ASP A 226 -26.34 -17.86 -16.76
N ASN A 227 -26.70 -19.13 -16.93
CA ASN A 227 -26.43 -20.17 -15.94
C ASN A 227 -25.45 -21.16 -16.59
N PRO A 228 -24.68 -21.96 -15.84
CA PRO A 228 -23.57 -22.80 -16.34
C PRO A 228 -23.94 -23.99 -17.26
N SER A 229 -25.06 -23.92 -17.96
CA SER A 229 -25.59 -24.95 -18.86
C SER A 229 -24.96 -24.93 -20.26
N GLY A 230 -25.02 -26.06 -20.96
CA GLY A 230 -24.59 -26.18 -22.35
C GLY A 230 -23.08 -26.02 -22.57
N THR A 231 -22.59 -24.77 -22.66
CA THR A 231 -21.18 -24.47 -23.01
C THR A 231 -20.38 -23.79 -21.91
N GLY A 232 -21.01 -23.37 -20.82
CA GLY A 232 -20.38 -22.58 -19.78
C GLY A 232 -21.34 -21.57 -19.16
N ASP A 233 -20.74 -20.58 -18.52
CA ASP A 233 -21.43 -19.44 -17.94
C ASP A 233 -20.90 -18.14 -18.58
N TRP A 234 -21.80 -17.34 -19.15
CA TRP A 234 -21.50 -16.26 -20.11
C TRP A 234 -22.06 -14.89 -19.70
N GLU A 235 -21.37 -14.24 -18.78
CA GLU A 235 -21.64 -12.88 -18.29
C GLU A 235 -20.92 -11.81 -19.14
N THR A 236 -21.13 -11.85 -20.46
CA THR A 236 -20.47 -10.91 -21.40
C THR A 236 -21.04 -9.50 -21.28
N LEU A 237 -20.17 -8.49 -21.30
CA LEU A 237 -20.56 -7.08 -21.12
C LEU A 237 -21.54 -6.61 -22.21
N SER A 238 -21.36 -7.07 -23.45
CA SER A 238 -22.24 -6.73 -24.57
C SER A 238 -23.66 -7.25 -24.38
N SER A 239 -23.82 -8.51 -23.93
CA SER A 239 -25.13 -9.08 -23.61
C SER A 239 -25.76 -8.41 -22.40
N LEU A 240 -24.98 -8.17 -21.35
CA LEU A 240 -25.46 -7.50 -20.14
C LEU A 240 -25.96 -6.08 -20.41
N ARG A 241 -25.27 -5.30 -21.25
CA ARG A 241 -25.72 -3.96 -21.66
C ARG A 241 -26.99 -3.99 -22.48
N ARG A 242 -27.12 -4.95 -23.39
CA ARG A 242 -28.32 -5.12 -24.24
C ARG A 242 -29.56 -5.35 -23.39
N GLU A 243 -29.44 -6.18 -22.34
CA GLU A 243 -30.54 -6.53 -21.44
C GLU A 243 -30.74 -5.51 -20.30
N ASN A 244 -29.72 -4.72 -19.96
CA ASN A 244 -29.75 -3.73 -18.88
C ASN A 244 -29.37 -2.34 -19.39
N GLN A 245 -30.15 -1.81 -20.32
CA GLN A 245 -29.88 -0.52 -20.99
C GLN A 245 -29.66 0.62 -19.98
N GLY A 246 -28.55 1.33 -20.14
CA GLY A 246 -28.17 2.47 -19.29
C GLY A 246 -27.79 2.12 -17.84
N LYS A 247 -27.74 0.83 -17.47
CA LYS A 247 -27.37 0.40 -16.10
C LYS A 247 -25.88 0.16 -15.91
N ILE A 248 -25.15 0.00 -17.01
CA ILE A 248 -23.70 -0.20 -17.01
C ILE A 248 -23.10 0.92 -17.87
N CYS A 249 -22.11 1.63 -17.32
CA CYS A 249 -21.44 2.73 -18.03
C CYS A 249 -20.73 2.24 -19.30
N GLU A 250 -20.49 3.16 -20.25
CA GLU A 250 -19.82 2.90 -21.53
C GLU A 250 -18.40 2.34 -21.39
N SER A 251 -17.67 2.70 -20.34
CA SER A 251 -16.33 2.20 -20.07
C SER A 251 -16.17 1.89 -18.57
N PRO A 252 -16.50 0.66 -18.13
CA PRO A 252 -16.26 0.22 -16.77
C PRO A 252 -14.76 0.16 -16.48
N TRP A 253 -14.39 0.54 -15.27
CA TRP A 253 -13.01 0.49 -14.80
C TRP A 253 -12.69 -0.82 -14.09
N PHE A 254 -13.69 -1.41 -13.42
CA PHE A 254 -13.53 -2.61 -12.63
C PHE A 254 -14.64 -3.61 -12.93
N ILE A 255 -14.34 -4.88 -12.70
CA ILE A 255 -15.30 -5.98 -12.66
C ILE A 255 -15.05 -6.77 -11.39
N GLU A 256 -16.12 -7.12 -10.71
CA GLU A 256 -16.11 -8.10 -9.65
C GLU A 256 -16.97 -9.29 -10.07
N VAL A 257 -16.49 -10.49 -9.76
CA VAL A 257 -17.15 -11.75 -10.11
C VAL A 257 -17.12 -12.67 -8.90
N VAL A 258 -18.29 -13.19 -8.55
CA VAL A 258 -18.49 -14.10 -7.41
C VAL A 258 -19.41 -15.24 -7.83
N THR A 259 -19.34 -16.37 -7.13
CA THR A 259 -20.36 -17.42 -7.28
C THR A 259 -21.74 -16.87 -6.89
N LYS A 260 -22.77 -17.30 -7.60
CA LYS A 260 -24.16 -16.95 -7.30
C LYS A 260 -24.60 -17.49 -5.94
N ASP A 261 -24.18 -18.72 -5.63
CA ASP A 261 -24.47 -19.37 -4.35
C ASP A 261 -23.77 -18.68 -3.18
N TYR A 262 -24.37 -18.79 -1.99
CA TYR A 262 -23.75 -18.31 -0.75
C TYR A 262 -22.54 -19.20 -0.39
N PRO A 263 -21.37 -18.63 -0.03
CA PRO A 263 -21.15 -17.27 0.50
C PRO A 263 -20.69 -16.21 -0.52
N HIS A 264 -20.96 -16.39 -1.82
CA HIS A 264 -20.44 -15.54 -2.90
C HIS A 264 -18.91 -15.56 -2.96
N THR A 265 -18.36 -16.76 -3.13
CA THR A 265 -16.93 -16.98 -3.25
C THR A 265 -16.39 -16.19 -4.45
N PRO A 266 -15.36 -15.33 -4.27
CA PRO A 266 -14.72 -14.64 -5.39
C PRO A 266 -14.25 -15.62 -6.44
N ALA A 267 -14.51 -15.35 -7.72
CA ALA A 267 -14.21 -16.28 -8.81
C ALA A 267 -12.73 -16.72 -8.83
N ILE A 268 -11.81 -15.80 -8.54
CA ILE A 268 -10.37 -16.08 -8.42
C ILE A 268 -9.99 -17.09 -7.33
N GLN A 269 -10.88 -17.36 -6.36
CA GLN A 269 -10.67 -18.32 -5.27
C GLN A 269 -11.25 -19.70 -5.57
N THR A 270 -12.01 -19.85 -6.66
CA THR A 270 -12.67 -21.13 -7.01
C THR A 270 -11.70 -22.15 -7.63
N GLY A 271 -10.63 -21.67 -8.26
CA GLY A 271 -9.69 -22.49 -9.01
C GLY A 271 -10.14 -22.86 -10.43
N GLU A 272 -11.28 -22.33 -10.92
CA GLU A 272 -11.70 -22.51 -12.31
C GLU A 272 -10.89 -21.64 -13.29
N ASN A 273 -10.74 -22.12 -14.52
CA ASN A 273 -10.03 -21.43 -15.59
C ASN A 273 -10.97 -20.51 -16.37
N PHE A 274 -10.78 -19.19 -16.29
CA PHE A 274 -11.67 -18.25 -16.96
C PHE A 274 -11.15 -17.86 -18.34
N TYR A 275 -12.00 -17.98 -19.37
CA TYR A 275 -11.67 -17.55 -20.73
C TYR A 275 -11.66 -16.03 -20.85
N MET A 276 -12.56 -15.36 -20.14
CA MET A 276 -12.60 -13.91 -20.04
C MET A 276 -12.86 -13.50 -18.59
N PHE A 277 -12.09 -12.51 -18.13
CA PHE A 277 -12.29 -11.84 -16.84
C PHE A 277 -11.80 -10.40 -17.01
N SER A 278 -12.65 -9.53 -17.54
CA SER A 278 -12.27 -8.18 -17.93
C SER A 278 -13.41 -7.17 -17.77
N PRO A 279 -13.15 -5.95 -17.28
CA PRO A 279 -14.17 -4.91 -17.18
C PRO A 279 -14.70 -4.42 -18.53
N THR A 280 -13.95 -4.63 -19.63
CA THR A 280 -14.33 -4.18 -20.97
C THR A 280 -14.97 -5.27 -21.82
N GLN A 281 -14.91 -6.54 -21.38
CA GLN A 281 -15.46 -7.68 -22.12
C GLN A 281 -16.50 -8.47 -21.31
N GLY A 282 -16.45 -8.41 -19.98
CA GLY A 282 -17.27 -9.20 -19.06
C GLY A 282 -16.53 -10.41 -18.51
N PHE A 283 -17.29 -11.44 -18.16
CA PHE A 283 -16.77 -12.68 -17.61
C PHE A 283 -17.29 -13.89 -18.40
N VAL A 284 -16.44 -14.88 -18.62
CA VAL A 284 -16.80 -16.12 -19.29
C VAL A 284 -16.04 -17.29 -18.66
N CYS A 285 -16.78 -18.24 -18.09
CA CYS A 285 -16.31 -19.59 -17.83
C CYS A 285 -16.79 -20.51 -18.96
N ARG A 286 -15.89 -21.29 -19.58
CA ARG A 286 -16.27 -22.30 -20.58
C ARG A 286 -16.04 -23.68 -20.00
N GLN A 287 -17.01 -24.57 -20.13
CA GLN A 287 -16.90 -25.95 -19.64
C GLN A 287 -15.71 -26.69 -20.28
N LYS A 288 -15.39 -26.39 -21.55
CA LYS A 288 -14.28 -27.02 -22.27
C LYS A 288 -12.90 -26.71 -21.65
N ASP A 289 -12.76 -25.56 -20.99
CA ASP A 289 -11.52 -25.12 -20.34
C ASP A 289 -11.39 -25.68 -18.90
N GLN A 290 -12.47 -26.26 -18.37
CA GLN A 290 -12.46 -26.89 -17.05
C GLN A 290 -12.04 -28.36 -17.14
N SER A 291 -11.31 -28.80 -16.12
CA SER A 291 -11.00 -30.22 -15.90
C SER A 291 -12.25 -30.99 -15.50
N SER A 292 -13.14 -30.38 -14.70
CA SER A 292 -14.44 -30.92 -14.26
C SER A 292 -15.48 -31.03 -15.38
N LYS A 293 -15.27 -30.35 -16.52
CA LYS A 293 -16.27 -30.18 -17.59
C LYS A 293 -17.56 -29.50 -17.16
N THR A 294 -17.53 -28.79 -16.04
CA THR A 294 -18.63 -27.96 -15.54
C THR A 294 -18.08 -26.60 -15.15
N CYS A 295 -18.90 -25.56 -15.22
CA CYS A 295 -18.62 -24.27 -14.60
C CYS A 295 -19.47 -24.12 -13.33
N LEU A 296 -18.99 -23.37 -12.35
CA LEU A 296 -19.86 -22.82 -11.32
C LEU A 296 -20.78 -21.73 -11.92
N ASP A 297 -21.83 -21.40 -11.20
CA ASP A 297 -22.76 -20.32 -11.56
C ASP A 297 -22.24 -19.00 -10.99
N TYR A 298 -21.99 -18.00 -11.84
CA TYR A 298 -21.40 -16.73 -11.45
C TYR A 298 -22.32 -15.55 -11.70
N LYS A 299 -22.09 -14.50 -10.92
CA LYS A 299 -22.66 -13.18 -11.13
C LYS A 299 -21.57 -12.12 -11.12
N VAL A 300 -21.78 -11.07 -11.91
CA VAL A 300 -20.83 -9.98 -12.11
C VAL A 300 -21.39 -8.63 -11.69
N ARG A 301 -20.53 -7.71 -11.26
CA ARG A 301 -20.86 -6.29 -11.18
C ARG A 301 -19.70 -5.45 -11.69
N PHE A 302 -20.01 -4.24 -12.16
CA PHE A 302 -19.05 -3.36 -12.79
C PHE A 302 -18.82 -2.10 -11.95
N GLY A 303 -17.56 -1.71 -11.82
CA GLY A 303 -17.16 -0.46 -11.18
C GLY A 303 -17.09 0.63 -12.24
N CYS A 304 -18.01 1.59 -12.17
CA CYS A 304 -18.10 2.71 -13.07
C CYS A 304 -17.64 4.01 -12.40
N PRO A 305 -17.19 5.03 -13.16
CA PRO A 305 -17.13 6.37 -12.61
C PRO A 305 -18.54 6.79 -12.16
N CYS A 306 -18.67 7.32 -10.95
CA CYS A 306 -19.93 7.92 -10.53
C CYS A 306 -20.29 9.07 -11.47
N THR A 307 -21.52 9.07 -11.97
CA THR A 307 -22.12 10.21 -12.67
C THR A 307 -22.53 11.24 -11.61
N GLU A 308 -22.03 12.48 -11.73
CA GLU A 308 -22.51 13.61 -10.92
C GLU A 308 -23.93 14.02 -11.31
#